data_AF-Z9JRF4-F1
#
_entry.id   AF-Z9JRF4-F1
#
_cell.length_a   1.000
_cell.length_b   1.000
_cell.length_c   1.000
_cell.angle_alpha   90.00
_cell.angle_beta   90.00
_cell.angle_gamma   90.00
#
_symmetry.space_group_name_H-M   'P 1'
#
loop_
_entity.id
_entity.type
_entity.pdbx_description
1 polymer ?
#
loop_
_entity_poly.entity_id
_entity_poly.type
_entity_poly.pdbx_seq_one_letter_code
_entity_poly.pdbx_strand_id
1 'polypeptide(L)'
;MPDTLETLYPPLGLTLHAGDLTLRLLRDADLPEYAALLRRPIFADEAADHVFRWYAVDPEDRVRGALQFQWTQRAVAAPERWNLTFGIWARDQLIGTQDVVAVDFPRRRTVTSGSWLTRDAQGQGYGKLMRQMVLALAFDHLDAQRAESEAVLGNDPSFGVSRACGYALNGTRVTVTGDRPLVHQCFLVTPETFVRPQVPVTVEGLVPALRAMLGA
;
A
#
# COMPACT_ATOMS: atom_id res chain seq x y z
N MET A 1 -1.20 28.12 -20.75
CA MET A 1 -1.44 26.67 -20.65
C MET A 1 -2.23 26.43 -19.38
N PRO A 2 -3.25 25.56 -19.36
CA PRO A 2 -3.92 25.18 -18.12
C PRO A 2 -2.95 24.42 -17.20
N ASP A 3 -3.18 24.51 -15.89
CA ASP A 3 -2.40 23.76 -14.90
C ASP A 3 -2.56 22.25 -15.09
N THR A 4 -1.49 21.51 -14.77
CA THR A 4 -1.53 20.04 -14.78
C THR A 4 -2.29 19.51 -13.57
N LEU A 5 -2.79 18.27 -13.67
CA LEU A 5 -3.56 17.67 -12.58
C LEU A 5 -2.69 17.42 -11.34
N GLU A 6 -1.40 17.17 -11.51
CA GLU A 6 -0.41 17.01 -10.45
C GLU A 6 -0.18 18.33 -9.70
N THR A 7 -0.34 19.47 -10.36
CA THR A 7 -0.29 20.79 -9.71
C THR A 7 -1.55 21.05 -8.89
N LEU A 8 -2.73 20.70 -9.43
CA LEU A 8 -4.02 20.93 -8.80
C LEU A 8 -4.34 19.92 -7.68
N TYR A 9 -3.83 18.70 -7.83
CA TYR A 9 -4.00 17.59 -6.90
C TYR A 9 -2.63 16.90 -6.68
N PRO A 10 -1.81 17.42 -5.74
CA PRO A 10 -0.43 17.02 -5.52
C PRO A 10 -0.14 15.52 -5.35
N PRO A 11 -1.01 14.68 -4.76
CA PRO A 11 -0.73 13.25 -4.62
C PRO A 11 -0.42 12.56 -5.96
N LEU A 12 -0.96 13.04 -7.09
CA LEU A 12 -0.71 12.44 -8.40
C LEU A 12 0.68 12.73 -8.97
N GLY A 13 1.42 13.67 -8.39
CA GLY A 13 2.83 13.91 -8.71
C GLY A 13 3.79 13.02 -7.92
N LEU A 14 3.33 12.37 -6.84
CA LEU A 14 4.17 11.56 -5.97
C LEU A 14 4.58 10.24 -6.65
N THR A 15 5.89 10.04 -6.78
CA THR A 15 6.48 8.81 -7.35
C THR A 15 7.67 8.35 -6.52
N LEU A 16 7.80 7.03 -6.34
CA LEU A 16 8.91 6.38 -5.67
C LEU A 16 9.60 5.43 -6.65
N HIS A 17 10.93 5.44 -6.69
CA HIS A 17 11.73 4.57 -7.55
C HIS A 17 12.76 3.79 -6.74
N ALA A 18 12.91 2.50 -7.04
CA ALA A 18 13.99 1.67 -6.50
C ALA A 18 14.25 0.45 -7.39
N GLY A 19 15.45 0.35 -7.97
CA GLY A 19 15.78 -0.70 -8.94
C GLY A 19 14.80 -0.72 -10.12
N ASP A 20 14.21 -1.88 -10.41
CA ASP A 20 13.23 -2.07 -11.49
C ASP A 20 11.79 -1.63 -11.11
N LEU A 21 11.57 -1.16 -9.87
CA LEU A 21 10.25 -0.79 -9.36
C LEU A 21 9.99 0.72 -9.39
N THR A 22 8.78 1.06 -9.85
CA THR A 22 8.17 2.38 -9.75
C THR A 22 6.84 2.28 -9.02
N LEU A 23 6.67 3.05 -7.95
CA LEU A 23 5.39 3.20 -7.23
C LEU A 23 4.87 4.61 -7.46
N ARG A 24 3.66 4.73 -8.01
CA ARG A 24 2.94 6.00 -8.16
C ARG A 24 1.45 5.80 -7.90
N LEU A 25 0.73 6.86 -7.56
CA LEU A 25 -0.72 6.74 -7.41
C LEU A 25 -1.35 6.31 -8.74
N LEU A 26 -2.30 5.39 -8.67
CA LEU A 26 -3.11 5.01 -9.82
C LEU A 26 -3.87 6.24 -10.33
N ARG A 27 -3.97 6.38 -11.65
CA ARG A 27 -4.75 7.40 -12.37
C ARG A 27 -5.89 6.74 -13.11
N ASP A 28 -6.85 7.54 -13.58
CA ASP A 28 -7.99 7.02 -14.34
C ASP A 28 -7.55 6.28 -15.63
N ALA A 29 -6.45 6.71 -16.24
CA ALA A 29 -5.84 6.04 -17.38
C ALA A 29 -5.28 4.64 -17.06
N ASP A 30 -4.92 4.36 -15.80
CA ASP A 30 -4.39 3.05 -15.38
C ASP A 30 -5.52 2.08 -14.98
N LEU A 31 -6.73 2.59 -14.72
CA LEU A 31 -7.85 1.79 -14.21
C LEU A 31 -8.27 0.64 -15.12
N PRO A 32 -8.20 0.74 -16.47
CA PRO A 32 -8.45 -0.41 -17.34
C PRO A 32 -7.45 -1.55 -17.16
N GLU A 33 -6.15 -1.26 -17.04
CA GLU A 33 -5.11 -2.27 -16.79
C GLU A 33 -5.29 -2.88 -15.39
N TYR A 34 -5.50 -2.03 -14.38
CA TYR A 34 -5.82 -2.43 -13.01
C TYR A 34 -7.04 -3.37 -12.94
N ALA A 35 -8.11 -3.04 -13.66
CA ALA A 35 -9.30 -3.88 -13.75
C ALA A 35 -9.02 -5.23 -14.41
N ALA A 36 -8.15 -5.28 -15.42
CA ALA A 36 -7.72 -6.54 -16.04
C ALA A 36 -6.97 -7.43 -15.06
N LEU A 37 -6.13 -6.87 -14.18
CA LEU A 37 -5.47 -7.62 -13.11
C LEU A 37 -6.47 -8.19 -12.11
N LEU A 38 -7.45 -7.40 -11.69
CA LEU A 38 -8.45 -7.81 -10.71
C LEU A 38 -9.42 -8.88 -11.21
N ARG A 39 -9.60 -9.02 -12.53
CA ARG A 39 -10.38 -10.13 -13.12
C ARG A 39 -9.65 -11.47 -13.08
N ARG A 40 -8.34 -11.47 -12.85
CA ARG A 40 -7.50 -12.68 -12.81
C ARG A 40 -7.29 -13.12 -11.35
N PRO A 41 -7.06 -14.42 -11.10
CA PRO A 41 -6.67 -14.91 -9.79
C PRO A 41 -5.34 -14.29 -9.31
N ILE A 42 -5.37 -13.51 -8.23
CA ILE A 42 -4.14 -12.98 -7.56
C ILE A 42 -3.72 -13.85 -6.37
N PHE A 43 -4.62 -14.66 -5.82
CA PHE A 43 -4.35 -15.64 -4.77
C PHE A 43 -4.31 -17.06 -5.35
N ALA A 44 -3.44 -17.91 -4.81
CA ALA A 44 -3.37 -19.31 -5.23
C ALA A 44 -4.60 -20.11 -4.76
N ASP A 45 -5.06 -19.80 -3.54
CA ASP A 45 -6.29 -20.32 -2.95
C ASP A 45 -7.21 -19.12 -2.65
N GLU A 46 -8.27 -18.94 -3.44
CA GLU A 46 -9.24 -17.85 -3.25
C GLU A 46 -10.18 -18.08 -2.05
N ALA A 47 -10.15 -19.28 -1.45
CA ALA A 47 -10.93 -19.59 -0.25
C ALA A 47 -10.13 -19.38 1.06
N ALA A 48 -8.83 -19.07 0.97
CA ALA A 48 -7.99 -18.88 2.15
C ALA A 48 -8.43 -17.64 2.96
N ASP A 49 -8.34 -17.73 4.30
CA ASP A 49 -8.83 -16.67 5.20
C ASP A 49 -8.10 -15.31 5.04
N HIS A 50 -6.92 -15.31 4.42
CA HIS A 50 -6.15 -14.10 4.15
C HIS A 50 -6.54 -13.38 2.84
N VAL A 51 -7.46 -13.95 2.07
CA VAL A 51 -8.02 -13.30 0.88
C VAL A 51 -8.88 -12.12 1.31
N PHE A 52 -8.69 -10.98 0.65
CA PHE A 52 -9.45 -9.78 1.00
C PHE A 52 -10.93 -9.96 0.70
N ARG A 53 -11.80 -9.51 1.61
CA ARG A 53 -13.26 -9.59 1.42
C ARG A 53 -13.74 -8.83 0.17
N TRP A 54 -13.12 -7.69 -0.14
CA TRP A 54 -13.44 -6.93 -1.35
C TRP A 54 -13.07 -7.70 -2.63
N TYR A 55 -12.15 -8.65 -2.52
CA TYR A 55 -11.73 -9.51 -3.63
C TYR A 55 -12.62 -10.76 -3.71
N ALA A 56 -13.08 -11.34 -2.60
CA ALA A 56 -13.92 -12.54 -2.55
C ALA A 56 -15.40 -12.29 -2.94
N VAL A 57 -15.62 -11.66 -4.09
CA VAL A 57 -16.92 -11.39 -4.73
C VAL A 57 -16.82 -11.67 -6.24
N ASP A 58 -17.93 -11.55 -6.96
CA ASP A 58 -17.94 -11.66 -8.43
C ASP A 58 -16.89 -10.72 -9.07
N PRO A 59 -16.15 -11.16 -10.11
CA PRO A 59 -15.10 -10.35 -10.72
C PRO A 59 -15.54 -8.95 -11.18
N GLU A 60 -16.77 -8.78 -11.68
CA GLU A 60 -17.23 -7.46 -12.13
C GLU A 60 -17.62 -6.56 -10.95
N ASP A 61 -18.19 -7.13 -9.88
CA ASP A 61 -18.46 -6.40 -8.64
C ASP A 61 -17.14 -5.98 -7.96
N ARG A 62 -16.15 -6.87 -7.95
CA ARG A 62 -14.78 -6.61 -7.47
C ARG A 62 -14.16 -5.43 -8.22
N VAL A 63 -14.21 -5.45 -9.55
CA VAL A 63 -13.69 -4.36 -10.38
C VAL A 63 -14.40 -3.05 -10.05
N ARG A 64 -15.73 -3.04 -10.06
CA ARG A 64 -16.52 -1.83 -9.78
C ARG A 64 -16.20 -1.25 -8.40
N GLY A 65 -16.19 -2.11 -7.37
CA GLY A 65 -15.86 -1.72 -6.00
C GLY A 65 -14.44 -1.20 -5.87
N ALA A 66 -13.48 -1.81 -6.57
CA ALA A 66 -12.09 -1.36 -6.56
C ALA A 66 -11.92 0.02 -7.23
N LEU A 67 -12.61 0.30 -8.35
CA LEU A 67 -12.57 1.63 -8.96
C LEU A 67 -13.18 2.69 -8.04
N GLN A 68 -14.34 2.39 -7.45
CA GLN A 68 -14.99 3.27 -6.46
C GLN A 68 -14.10 3.54 -5.25
N PHE A 69 -13.40 2.52 -4.77
CA PHE A 69 -12.42 2.65 -3.70
C PHE A 69 -11.29 3.60 -4.08
N GLN A 70 -10.68 3.44 -5.28
CA GLN A 70 -9.61 4.33 -5.76
C GLN A 70 -10.07 5.79 -5.82
N TRP A 71 -11.26 6.07 -6.37
CA TRP A 71 -11.79 7.43 -6.41
C TRP A 71 -12.09 7.99 -5.03
N THR A 72 -12.63 7.16 -4.13
CA THR A 72 -12.93 7.56 -2.75
C THR A 72 -11.66 7.96 -2.01
N GLN A 73 -10.58 7.17 -2.09
CA GLN A 73 -9.32 7.49 -1.40
C GLN A 73 -8.77 8.84 -1.85
N ARG A 74 -8.87 9.15 -3.15
CA ARG A 74 -8.48 10.47 -3.67
C ARG A 74 -9.36 11.59 -3.12
N ALA A 75 -10.68 11.38 -3.11
CA ALA A 75 -11.64 12.40 -2.71
C ALA A 75 -11.58 12.78 -1.22
N VAL A 76 -11.24 11.84 -0.34
CA VAL A 76 -11.32 12.04 1.13
C VAL A 76 -9.98 12.31 1.80
N ALA A 77 -8.88 12.35 1.05
CA ALA A 77 -7.55 12.49 1.63
C ALA A 77 -7.37 13.85 2.33
N ALA A 78 -7.15 13.79 3.65
CA ALA A 78 -6.94 14.94 4.53
C ALA A 78 -6.05 14.55 5.72
N PRO A 79 -5.48 15.48 6.49
CA PRO A 79 -4.59 15.17 7.62
C PRO A 79 -5.20 14.24 8.68
N GLU A 80 -6.53 14.29 8.85
CA GLU A 80 -7.28 13.44 9.77
C GLU A 80 -7.34 11.99 9.29
N ARG A 81 -7.33 11.77 7.98
CA ARG A 81 -7.30 10.45 7.36
C ARG A 81 -6.93 10.54 5.88
N TRP A 82 -5.96 9.73 5.48
CA TRP A 82 -5.62 9.55 4.08
C TRP A 82 -5.20 8.11 3.79
N ASN A 83 -5.36 7.69 2.54
CA ASN A 83 -4.80 6.46 2.00
C ASN A 83 -4.15 6.77 0.64
N LEU A 84 -2.84 6.63 0.56
CA LEU A 84 -2.10 6.71 -0.69
C LEU A 84 -2.08 5.33 -1.33
N THR A 85 -2.84 5.16 -2.41
CA THR A 85 -2.99 3.90 -3.13
C THR A 85 -2.02 3.82 -4.30
N PHE A 86 -0.81 3.32 -4.04
CA PHE A 86 0.21 3.17 -5.09
C PHE A 86 -0.09 1.96 -5.95
N GLY A 87 -0.11 2.16 -7.27
CA GLY A 87 0.15 1.07 -8.21
C GLY A 87 1.64 0.74 -8.19
N ILE A 88 1.98 -0.52 -8.47
CA ILE A 88 3.36 -1.00 -8.51
C ILE A 88 3.67 -1.39 -9.94
N TRP A 89 4.61 -0.70 -10.58
CA TRP A 89 5.12 -1.05 -11.90
C TRP A 89 6.49 -1.70 -11.77
N ALA A 90 6.65 -2.86 -12.42
CA ALA A 90 7.94 -3.49 -12.64
C ALA A 90 8.21 -3.52 -14.15
N ARG A 91 9.27 -2.84 -14.60
CA ARG A 91 9.58 -2.70 -16.05
C ARG A 91 8.35 -2.29 -16.87
N ASP A 92 7.68 -1.23 -16.40
CA ASP A 92 6.47 -0.63 -16.99
C ASP A 92 5.21 -1.51 -17.02
N GLN A 93 5.23 -2.69 -16.39
CA GLN A 93 4.03 -3.52 -16.23
C GLN A 93 3.42 -3.31 -14.84
N LEU A 94 2.12 -3.02 -14.75
CA LEU A 94 1.42 -2.98 -13.47
C LEU A 94 1.32 -4.41 -12.89
N ILE A 95 1.82 -4.59 -11.67
CA ILE A 95 1.91 -5.90 -11.00
C ILE A 95 1.19 -5.98 -9.65
N GLY A 96 0.56 -4.89 -9.21
CA GLY A 96 -0.21 -4.88 -7.97
C GLY A 96 -0.36 -3.50 -7.34
N THR A 97 -0.69 -3.48 -6.05
CA THR A 97 -0.80 -2.23 -5.27
C THR A 97 -0.14 -2.32 -3.90
N GLN A 98 0.31 -1.16 -3.43
CA GLN A 98 0.81 -0.93 -2.08
C GLN A 98 0.13 0.32 -1.53
N ASP A 99 -0.64 0.16 -0.46
CA ASP A 99 -1.34 1.23 0.22
C ASP A 99 -0.51 1.72 1.40
N VAL A 100 -0.55 3.03 1.66
CA VAL A 100 -0.08 3.65 2.90
C VAL A 100 -1.23 4.44 3.49
N VAL A 101 -1.62 4.09 4.71
CA VAL A 101 -2.79 4.67 5.37
C VAL A 101 -2.33 5.39 6.63
N ALA A 102 -2.91 6.55 6.89
CA ALA A 102 -2.81 7.17 8.20
C ALA A 102 -4.16 7.68 8.67
N VAL A 103 -4.30 7.73 10.00
CA VAL A 103 -5.42 8.36 10.69
C VAL A 103 -4.79 9.29 11.72
N ASP A 104 -5.19 10.55 11.73
CA ASP A 104 -4.66 11.61 12.58
C ASP A 104 -3.12 11.66 12.54
N PHE A 105 -2.57 11.71 11.33
CA PHE A 105 -1.12 11.64 11.11
C PHE A 105 -0.32 12.72 11.85
N PRO A 106 -0.75 14.00 11.90
CA PRO A 106 -0.02 15.05 12.63
C PRO A 106 0.28 14.69 14.08
N ARG A 107 -0.64 13.98 14.75
CA ARG A 107 -0.54 13.61 16.16
C ARG A 107 0.04 12.22 16.36
N ARG A 108 -0.40 11.24 15.56
CA ARG A 108 0.00 9.84 15.75
C ARG A 108 1.37 9.52 15.17
N ARG A 109 1.81 10.25 14.12
CA ARG A 109 3.03 9.96 13.35
C ARG A 109 3.16 8.47 13.02
N THR A 110 2.03 7.83 12.75
CA THR A 110 1.89 6.39 12.56
C THR A 110 1.23 6.13 11.22
N VAL A 111 1.83 5.24 10.43
CA VAL A 111 1.21 4.73 9.20
C VAL A 111 0.88 3.24 9.35
N THR A 112 -0.11 2.78 8.60
CA THR A 112 -0.33 1.36 8.33
C THR A 112 -0.20 1.09 6.84
N SER A 113 -0.11 -0.18 6.45
CA SER A 113 0.03 -0.56 5.05
C SER A 113 -0.78 -1.80 4.70
N GLY A 114 -1.28 -1.83 3.47
CA GLY A 114 -1.92 -2.99 2.84
C GLY A 114 -1.32 -3.20 1.45
N SER A 115 -1.33 -4.42 0.93
CA SER A 115 -0.73 -4.67 -0.38
C SER A 115 -1.15 -5.99 -0.99
N TRP A 116 -1.07 -6.07 -2.31
CA TRP A 116 -1.15 -7.32 -3.06
C TRP A 116 -0.32 -7.24 -4.34
N LEU A 117 0.09 -8.40 -4.84
CA LEU A 117 0.81 -8.58 -6.09
C LEU A 117 0.11 -9.66 -6.92
N THR A 118 0.16 -9.54 -8.24
CA THR A 118 -0.26 -10.61 -9.15
C THR A 118 0.57 -11.87 -8.90
N ARG A 119 0.00 -13.05 -9.18
CA ARG A 119 0.65 -14.33 -8.89
C ARG A 119 2.01 -14.48 -9.55
N ASP A 120 2.13 -14.04 -10.79
CA ASP A 120 3.37 -14.05 -11.57
C ASP A 120 4.44 -13.12 -11.00
N ALA A 121 4.08 -12.08 -10.24
CA ALA A 121 5.02 -11.17 -9.58
C ALA A 121 5.41 -11.61 -8.14
N GLN A 122 4.74 -12.62 -7.57
CA GLN A 122 5.04 -13.13 -6.23
C GLN A 122 6.34 -13.95 -6.22
N GLY A 123 7.02 -14.03 -5.07
CA GLY A 123 8.25 -14.80 -4.90
C GLY A 123 9.52 -14.20 -5.54
N GLN A 124 9.40 -13.06 -6.24
CA GLN A 124 10.53 -12.41 -6.92
C GLN A 124 11.22 -11.31 -6.09
N GLY A 125 10.86 -11.16 -4.81
CA GLY A 125 11.40 -10.12 -3.93
C GLY A 125 10.72 -8.76 -4.03
N TYR A 126 9.80 -8.54 -4.97
CA TYR A 126 9.05 -7.29 -5.12
C TYR A 126 8.24 -6.92 -3.87
N GLY A 127 7.62 -7.89 -3.21
CA GLY A 127 6.84 -7.64 -2.00
C GLY A 127 7.66 -7.02 -0.86
N LYS A 128 8.94 -7.41 -0.75
CA LYS A 128 9.88 -6.81 0.21
C LYS A 128 10.25 -5.40 -0.23
N LEU A 129 10.68 -5.24 -1.49
CA LEU A 129 11.17 -3.96 -1.98
C LEU A 129 10.08 -2.86 -1.97
N MET A 130 8.86 -3.17 -2.42
CA MET A 130 7.74 -2.22 -2.40
C MET A 130 7.42 -1.74 -0.98
N ARG A 131 7.51 -2.64 0.02
CA ARG A 131 7.28 -2.29 1.42
C ARG A 131 8.39 -1.41 1.97
N GLN A 132 9.64 -1.73 1.64
CA GLN A 132 10.80 -0.91 1.99
C GLN A 132 10.70 0.50 1.38
N MET A 133 10.23 0.64 0.14
CA MET A 133 10.04 1.94 -0.51
C MET A 133 9.04 2.81 0.24
N VAL A 134 7.87 2.28 0.61
CA VAL A 134 6.87 3.09 1.34
C VAL A 134 7.25 3.36 2.78
N LEU A 135 8.07 2.51 3.41
CA LEU A 135 8.66 2.80 4.72
C LEU A 135 9.70 3.91 4.65
N ALA A 136 10.52 3.95 3.60
CA ALA A 136 11.44 5.07 3.35
C ALA A 136 10.66 6.38 3.16
N LEU A 137 9.59 6.38 2.35
CA LEU A 137 8.67 7.53 2.27
C LEU A 137 8.14 7.95 3.66
N ALA A 138 7.62 7.00 4.43
CA ALA A 138 7.01 7.30 5.72
C ALA A 138 8.01 7.89 6.72
N PHE A 139 9.18 7.26 6.90
CA PHE A 139 10.15 7.64 7.92
C PHE A 139 11.04 8.80 7.49
N ASP A 140 11.55 8.78 6.26
CA ASP A 140 12.57 9.74 5.83
C ASP A 140 11.99 11.03 5.27
N HIS A 141 10.73 10.99 4.81
CA HIS A 141 10.13 12.10 4.08
C HIS A 141 8.84 12.64 4.71
N LEU A 142 8.09 11.82 5.45
CA LEU A 142 6.86 12.23 6.15
C LEU A 142 7.04 12.33 7.68
N ASP A 143 8.24 12.07 8.19
CA ASP A 143 8.58 12.13 9.63
C ASP A 143 7.72 11.20 10.50
N ALA A 144 7.24 10.09 9.93
CA ALA A 144 6.59 9.04 10.71
C ALA A 144 7.56 8.49 11.77
N GLN A 145 7.03 8.11 12.93
CA GLN A 145 7.79 7.54 14.03
C GLN A 145 7.44 6.05 14.22
N ARG A 146 6.41 5.58 13.52
CA ARG A 146 5.85 4.24 13.68
C ARG A 146 5.20 3.78 12.38
N ALA A 147 5.46 2.54 11.98
CA ALA A 147 4.67 1.87 10.95
C ALA A 147 4.15 0.54 11.47
N GLU A 148 2.86 0.30 11.28
CA GLU A 148 2.17 -0.92 11.69
C GLU A 148 1.72 -1.71 10.47
N SER A 149 1.62 -3.02 10.63
CA SER A 149 1.01 -3.89 9.65
C SER A 149 0.35 -5.05 10.37
N GLU A 150 -0.56 -5.72 9.67
CA GLU A 150 -1.23 -6.89 10.20
C GLU A 150 -1.53 -7.85 9.06
N ALA A 151 -1.56 -9.13 9.39
CA ALA A 151 -1.94 -10.16 8.46
C ALA A 151 -2.64 -11.29 9.20
N VAL A 152 -3.63 -11.89 8.56
CA VAL A 152 -4.34 -13.06 9.09
C VAL A 152 -3.31 -14.16 9.40
N LEU A 153 -3.48 -14.84 10.53
CA LEU A 153 -2.62 -15.98 10.88
C LEU A 153 -2.60 -17.01 9.74
N GLY A 154 -1.40 -17.49 9.40
CA GLY A 154 -1.18 -18.39 8.27
C GLY A 154 -0.80 -17.70 6.95
N ASN A 155 -0.77 -16.36 6.89
CA ASN A 155 -0.21 -15.63 5.74
C ASN A 155 1.32 -15.52 5.85
N ASP A 156 2.01 -16.64 5.65
CA ASP A 156 3.47 -16.72 5.74
C ASP A 156 4.23 -15.77 4.79
N PRO A 157 3.79 -15.53 3.54
CA PRO A 157 4.45 -14.55 2.67
C PRO A 157 4.47 -13.13 3.24
N SER A 158 3.33 -12.67 3.80
CA SER A 158 3.26 -11.35 4.42
C SER A 158 4.14 -11.26 5.67
N PHE A 159 4.22 -12.34 6.45
CA PHE A 159 5.07 -12.40 7.64
C PHE A 159 6.55 -12.31 7.25
N GLY A 160 6.95 -12.99 6.17
CA GLY A 160 8.29 -12.93 5.62
C GLY A 160 8.67 -11.52 5.19
N VAL A 161 7.78 -10.80 4.50
CA VAL A 161 7.97 -9.40 4.12
C VAL A 161 8.15 -8.50 5.35
N SER A 162 7.25 -8.62 6.35
CA SER A 162 7.33 -7.84 7.59
C SER A 162 8.67 -8.07 8.31
N ARG A 163 9.08 -9.32 8.52
CA ARG A 163 10.37 -9.62 9.16
C ARG A 163 11.55 -9.06 8.36
N ALA A 164 11.53 -9.21 7.03
CA ALA A 164 12.60 -8.72 6.17
C ALA A 164 12.74 -7.19 6.15
N CYS A 165 11.69 -6.45 6.51
CA CYS A 165 11.71 -4.99 6.64
C CYS A 165 12.04 -4.52 8.07
N GLY A 166 12.31 -5.42 9.01
CA GLY A 166 12.65 -5.09 10.40
C GLY A 166 11.46 -4.97 11.35
N TYR A 167 10.26 -5.40 10.95
CA TYR A 167 9.12 -5.40 11.86
C TYR A 167 9.31 -6.44 12.97
N ALA A 168 9.01 -6.03 14.20
CA ALA A 168 8.81 -6.89 15.36
C ALA A 168 7.34 -7.30 15.51
N LEU A 169 7.08 -8.38 16.25
CA LEU A 169 5.74 -8.79 16.64
C LEU A 169 5.14 -7.76 17.61
N ASN A 170 3.87 -7.40 17.41
CA ASN A 170 3.17 -6.39 18.20
C ASN A 170 1.81 -6.91 18.70
N GLY A 171 1.78 -8.15 19.18
CA GLY A 171 0.57 -8.83 19.65
C GLY A 171 -0.36 -9.29 18.53
N THR A 172 -1.60 -9.62 18.88
CA THR A 172 -2.62 -10.13 17.95
C THR A 172 -3.91 -9.34 18.06
N ARG A 173 -4.68 -9.30 16.98
CA ARG A 173 -5.99 -8.65 16.93
C ARG A 173 -7.04 -9.61 16.38
N VAL A 174 -8.22 -9.62 16.98
CA VAL A 174 -9.35 -10.40 16.46
C VAL A 174 -10.26 -9.48 15.66
N THR A 175 -10.59 -9.90 14.45
CA THR A 175 -11.66 -9.29 13.63
C THR A 175 -12.76 -10.31 13.42
N VAL A 176 -13.97 -9.83 13.13
CA VAL A 176 -15.10 -10.69 12.79
C VAL A 176 -15.46 -10.44 11.33
N THR A 177 -15.39 -11.49 10.51
CA THR A 177 -15.75 -11.45 9.10
C THR A 177 -16.88 -12.44 8.85
N GLY A 178 -18.10 -11.93 8.66
CA GLY A 178 -19.30 -12.76 8.70
C GLY A 178 -19.51 -13.29 10.12
N ASP A 179 -19.71 -14.59 10.27
CA ASP A 179 -19.91 -15.25 11.57
C ASP A 179 -18.62 -15.86 12.15
N ARG A 180 -17.47 -15.68 11.48
CA ARG A 180 -16.21 -16.30 11.89
C ARG A 180 -15.21 -15.26 12.44
N PRO A 181 -14.61 -15.51 13.61
CA PRO A 181 -13.49 -14.70 14.09
C PRO A 181 -12.21 -15.04 13.32
N LEU A 182 -11.52 -14.01 12.83
CA LEU A 182 -10.19 -14.11 12.23
C LEU A 182 -9.18 -13.48 13.17
N VAL A 183 -8.07 -14.19 13.41
CA VAL A 183 -6.96 -13.69 14.21
C VAL A 183 -5.90 -13.13 13.28
N HIS A 184 -5.50 -11.89 13.53
CA HIS A 184 -4.42 -11.20 12.84
C HIS A 184 -3.19 -11.15 13.74
N GLN A 185 -2.03 -11.45 13.17
CA GLN A 185 -0.74 -11.10 13.76
C GLN A 185 -0.47 -9.62 13.46
N CYS A 186 -0.22 -8.84 14.51
CA CYS A 186 0.18 -7.44 14.38
C CYS A 186 1.70 -7.31 14.37
N PHE A 187 2.19 -6.32 13.62
CA PHE A 187 3.60 -6.03 13.42
C PHE A 187 3.88 -4.55 13.63
N LEU A 188 5.07 -4.23 14.10
CA LEU A 188 5.55 -2.88 14.34
C LEU A 188 6.99 -2.70 13.85
N VAL A 189 7.26 -1.62 13.12
CA VAL A 189 8.62 -1.14 12.83
C VAL A 189 8.73 0.36 13.12
N THR A 190 9.93 0.80 13.51
CA THR A 190 10.29 2.18 13.80
C THR A 190 11.45 2.63 12.90
N PRO A 191 11.77 3.94 12.82
CA PRO A 191 12.92 4.41 12.05
C PRO A 191 14.24 3.71 12.41
N GLU A 192 14.44 3.36 13.68
CA GLU A 192 15.66 2.74 14.20
C GLU A 192 15.78 1.25 13.82
N THR A 193 14.64 0.57 13.67
CA THR A 193 14.58 -0.87 13.42
C THR A 193 14.34 -1.20 11.96
N PHE A 194 13.98 -0.20 11.15
CA PHE A 194 13.71 -0.36 9.73
C PHE A 194 14.94 -0.88 8.97
N VAL A 195 14.78 -2.05 8.35
CA VAL A 195 15.77 -2.61 7.44
C VAL A 195 15.58 -2.00 6.05
N ARG A 196 16.45 -1.06 5.72
CA ARG A 196 16.46 -0.34 4.44
C ARG A 196 16.78 -1.26 3.25
N PRO A 197 16.29 -0.93 2.04
CA PRO A 197 16.66 -1.66 0.84
C PRO A 197 18.15 -1.42 0.51
N GLN A 198 18.77 -2.41 -0.14
CA GLN A 198 20.16 -2.27 -0.62
C GLN A 198 20.28 -1.36 -1.85
N VAL A 199 19.18 -1.18 -2.57
CA VAL A 199 19.07 -0.22 -3.68
C VAL A 199 18.54 1.12 -3.14
N PRO A 200 19.02 2.27 -3.64
CA PRO A 200 18.49 3.56 -3.24
C PRO A 200 16.98 3.68 -3.54
N VAL A 201 16.27 4.38 -2.65
CA VAL A 201 14.88 4.79 -2.88
C VAL A 201 14.90 6.28 -3.19
N THR A 202 14.38 6.67 -4.35
CA THR A 202 14.18 8.06 -4.73
C THR A 202 12.70 8.41 -4.59
N VAL A 203 12.40 9.54 -3.95
CA VAL A 203 11.04 10.07 -3.79
C VAL A 203 10.95 11.41 -4.51
N GLU A 204 10.03 11.50 -5.46
CA GLU A 204 9.79 12.68 -6.27
C GLU A 204 8.36 13.17 -6.11
N GLY A 205 8.11 14.47 -6.34
CA GLY A 205 6.77 15.05 -6.27
C GLY A 205 6.18 15.23 -4.86
N LEU A 206 6.95 14.95 -3.80
CA LEU A 206 6.58 15.31 -2.43
C LEU A 206 6.77 16.81 -2.17
N VAL A 207 5.90 17.62 -2.78
CA VAL A 207 5.91 19.08 -2.64
C VAL A 207 5.32 19.54 -1.30
N PRO A 208 5.61 20.77 -0.83
CA PRO A 208 5.07 21.27 0.45
C PRO A 208 3.54 21.21 0.56
N ALA A 209 2.82 21.45 -0.54
CA ALA A 209 1.37 21.31 -0.58
C ALA A 209 0.90 19.88 -0.30
N LEU A 210 1.61 18.87 -0.80
CA LEU A 210 1.32 17.47 -0.51
C LEU A 210 1.60 17.14 0.96
N ARG A 211 2.75 17.57 1.50
CA ARG A 211 3.07 17.39 2.93
C ARG A 211 1.99 17.98 3.83
N ALA A 212 1.53 19.19 3.54
CA ALA A 212 0.44 19.84 4.27
C ALA A 212 -0.87 19.05 4.18
N MET A 213 -1.23 18.55 2.99
CA MET A 213 -2.43 17.73 2.77
C MET A 213 -2.38 16.40 3.57
N LEU A 214 -1.20 15.84 3.78
CA LEU A 214 -0.99 14.61 4.57
C LEU A 214 -0.79 14.89 6.07
N GLY A 215 -0.64 16.16 6.47
CA GLY A 215 -0.36 16.52 7.85
C GLY A 215 1.06 16.21 8.33
N ALA A 216 2.03 16.18 7.40
CA ALA A 216 3.42 15.77 7.64
C ALA A 216 4.35 16.93 8.00
#